data_AF-A0A016U0C4-F1
#
_entry.id   AF-A0A016U0C4-F1
#
_cell.length_a   1.000
_cell.length_b   1.000
_cell.length_c   1.000
_cell.angle_alpha   90.00
_cell.angle_beta   90.00
_cell.angle_gamma   90.00
#
_symmetry.space_group_name_H-M   'P 1'
#
loop_
_entity.id
_entity.type
_entity.pdbx_description
1 polymer ?
#
loop_
_entity_poly.entity_id
_entity_poly.type
_entity_poly.pdbx_seq_one_letter_code
_entity_poly.pdbx_strand_id
1 'polypeptide(L)' 'MSAETRRRPNILITGTPGTGKSTLGQEIANRLQFDFIEVGKEVREHGLVEEFDERLNCHVLDEEKLLDHLEVTVRKF' A
#
# COMPACT_ATOMS: atom_id res chain seq x y z
N MET A 1 1.10 21.53 -15.68
CA MET A 1 0.57 20.24 -16.18
C MET A 1 -0.88 20.18 -15.74
N SER A 2 -1.82 20.19 -16.70
CA SER A 2 -3.25 20.09 -16.38
C SER A 2 -3.50 18.78 -15.65
N ALA A 3 -4.22 18.83 -14.54
CA ALA A 3 -4.76 17.62 -13.93
C ALA A 3 -5.66 16.95 -14.96
N GLU A 4 -5.14 15.96 -15.68
CA GLU A 4 -5.99 15.04 -16.42
C GLU A 4 -7.00 14.49 -15.42
N THR A 5 -8.29 14.61 -15.76
CA THR A 5 -9.39 14.34 -14.86
C THR A 5 -9.41 12.85 -14.53
N ARG A 6 -8.79 12.46 -13.42
CA ARG A 6 -8.89 11.09 -12.88
C ARG A 6 -10.35 10.69 -12.83
N ARG A 7 -10.68 9.53 -13.41
CA ARG A 7 -12.06 9.02 -13.41
C ARG A 7 -12.46 8.45 -12.05
N ARG A 8 -11.48 8.05 -11.24
CA ARG A 8 -11.66 7.44 -9.91
C ARG A 8 -10.58 7.92 -8.93
N PRO A 9 -10.89 8.05 -7.63
CA PRO A 9 -9.92 8.46 -6.62
C PRO A 9 -8.98 7.32 -6.21
N ASN A 10 -7.83 7.66 -5.63
CA ASN A 10 -7.01 6.73 -4.85
C ASN A 10 -7.39 6.90 -3.36
N ILE A 11 -7.53 5.79 -2.64
CA ILE A 11 -7.97 5.79 -1.24
C ILE A 11 -6.88 5.16 -0.37
N LEU A 12 -6.39 5.90 0.61
CA LEU A 12 -5.48 5.38 1.63
C LEU A 12 -6.28 5.02 2.89
N ILE A 13 -6.14 3.78 3.34
CA ILE A 13 -6.71 3.31 4.61
C ILE A 13 -5.56 3.10 5.59
N THR A 14 -5.51 3.92 6.63
CA THR A 14 -4.47 3.90 7.66
C THR A 14 -5.06 3.75 9.06
N GLY A 15 -4.21 3.61 10.06
CA GLY A 15 -4.56 3.36 11.45
C GLY A 15 -3.71 2.27 12.09
N THR A 16 -3.77 2.18 13.41
CA THR A 16 -2.98 1.26 14.24
C THR A 16 -3.16 -0.20 13.80
N PRO A 17 -2.13 -1.07 13.93
CA PRO A 17 -2.30 -2.51 13.68
C PRO A 17 -3.51 -3.08 14.43
N GLY A 18 -4.27 -3.98 13.78
CA GLY A 18 -5.45 -4.63 14.39
C GLY A 18 -6.79 -3.89 14.26
N THR A 19 -6.84 -2.64 13.78
CA THR A 19 -8.11 -1.87 13.65
C THR A 19 -9.02 -2.28 12.48
N GLY A 20 -8.68 -3.33 11.72
CA GLY A 20 -9.52 -3.84 10.62
C GLY A 20 -9.27 -3.20 9.24
N LYS A 21 -8.16 -2.49 9.04
CA LYS A 21 -7.81 -1.85 7.75
C LYS A 21 -7.91 -2.77 6.54
N SER A 22 -7.27 -3.95 6.60
CA SER A 22 -7.25 -4.90 5.48
C SER A 22 -8.65 -5.43 5.19
N THR A 23 -9.43 -5.72 6.23
CA THR A 23 -10.83 -6.15 6.09
C THR A 23 -11.68 -5.06 5.43
N LEU A 24 -11.58 -3.82 5.88
CA LEU A 24 -12.30 -2.69 5.29
C LEU A 24 -11.89 -2.42 3.85
N GLY A 25 -10.58 -2.41 3.57
CA GLY A 25 -10.04 -2.17 2.24
C GLY A 25 -10.48 -3.21 1.21
N GLN A 26 -10.43 -4.49 1.58
CA GLN A 26 -10.89 -5.58 0.72
C GLN A 26 -12.40 -5.49 0.44
N GLU A 27 -13.22 -5.18 1.46
CA GLU A 27 -14.67 -4.99 1.28
C GLU A 27 -14.99 -3.80 0.36
N ILE A 28 -14.30 -2.67 0.52
CA ILE A 28 -14.46 -1.50 -0.36
C ILE A 28 -14.08 -1.86 -1.79
N ALA A 29 -12.94 -2.53 -1.97
CA ALA A 29 -12.46 -2.96 -3.29
C ALA A 29 -13.44 -3.89 -3.98
N ASN A 30 -13.97 -4.88 -3.27
CA ASN A 30 -14.94 -5.83 -3.81
C ASN A 30 -16.27 -5.14 -4.20
N ARG A 31 -16.80 -4.26 -3.34
CA ARG A 31 -18.12 -3.63 -3.56
C ARG A 31 -18.10 -2.53 -4.62
N LEU A 32 -17.02 -1.75 -4.64
CA LEU A 32 -16.88 -0.61 -5.53
C LEU A 32 -15.98 -0.91 -6.73
N GLN A 33 -15.50 -2.15 -6.88
CA GLN A 33 -14.60 -2.59 -7.96
C GLN A 33 -13.31 -1.75 -8.04
N PHE A 34 -12.67 -1.49 -6.91
CA PHE A 34 -11.31 -0.92 -6.88
C PHE A 34 -10.27 -2.03 -6.89
N ASP A 35 -9.07 -1.71 -7.34
CA ASP A 35 -7.90 -2.54 -7.11
C ASP A 35 -7.48 -2.38 -5.64
N PHE A 36 -7.28 -3.49 -4.92
CA PHE A 36 -6.80 -3.50 -3.54
C PHE A 36 -5.30 -3.77 -3.49
N ILE A 37 -4.53 -2.81 -2.98
CA ILE A 37 -3.09 -2.94 -2.77
C ILE A 37 -2.85 -3.08 -1.27
N GLU A 38 -2.43 -4.26 -0.83
CA GLU A 38 -2.01 -4.49 0.55
C GLU A 38 -0.52 -4.19 0.70
N VAL A 39 -0.19 -3.00 1.19
CA VAL A 39 1.21 -2.53 1.32
C VAL A 39 2.11 -3.54 2.04
N GLY A 40 1.64 -4.15 3.13
CA GLY A 40 2.45 -5.13 3.87
C GLY A 40 2.76 -6.41 3.08
N LYS A 41 1.91 -6.77 2.11
CA LYS A 41 2.16 -7.90 1.20
C LYS A 41 3.18 -7.50 0.14
N GLU A 42 2.99 -6.32 -0.48
CA GLU A 42 3.93 -5.77 -1.48
C GLU A 42 5.36 -5.70 -0.93
N VAL A 43 5.52 -5.22 0.30
CA VAL A 43 6.82 -5.13 0.98
C VAL A 43 7.50 -6.48 1.11
N ARG A 44 6.75 -7.52 1.51
CA ARG A 44 7.32 -8.87 1.71
C ARG A 44 7.63 -9.57 0.39
N GLU A 45 6.75 -9.45 -0.59
CA GLU A 45 6.90 -10.14 -1.87
C GLU A 45 8.02 -9.54 -2.74
N HIS A 46 8.26 -8.23 -2.62
CA HIS A 46 9.27 -7.52 -3.40
C HIS A 46 10.55 -7.18 -2.60
N GLY A 47 10.63 -7.61 -1.34
CA GLY A 47 11.81 -7.38 -0.50
C GLY A 47 12.10 -5.89 -0.28
N LEU A 48 11.07 -5.08 -0.07
CA LEU A 48 11.16 -3.62 0.08
C LEU A 48 11.56 -3.25 1.52
N VAL A 49 12.67 -3.81 1.99
CA VAL A 49 13.14 -3.73 3.37
C VAL A 49 14.63 -3.42 3.43
N GLU A 50 15.05 -2.89 4.58
CA GLU A 50 16.44 -2.65 4.95
C GLU A 50 16.93 -3.76 5.91
N GLU A 51 17.75 -3.41 6.91
CA GLU A 51 18.19 -4.34 7.95
C GLU A 51 17.04 -4.94 8.77
N PHE A 52 17.38 -6.04 9.45
CA PHE A 52 16.51 -6.66 10.45
C PHE A 52 16.73 -6.00 11.81
N ASP A 53 15.65 -5.48 12.43
CA ASP A 53 15.66 -5.00 13.80
C ASP A 53 15.46 -6.18 14.76
N GLU A 54 16.54 -6.60 15.43
CA GLU A 54 16.52 -7.72 16.39
C GLU A 54 15.65 -7.45 17.62
N ARG A 55 15.50 -6.19 18.04
CA ARG A 55 14.71 -5.82 19.22
C ARG A 55 13.22 -5.97 18.96
N LEU A 56 12.77 -5.58 17.76
CA LEU A 56 11.38 -5.69 17.34
C LEU A 56 11.08 -6.99 16.59
N ASN A 57 12.12 -7.77 16.27
CA ASN A 57 12.05 -9.03 15.54
C ASN A 57 11.34 -8.88 14.19
N CYS A 58 11.63 -7.80 13.48
CA CYS A 58 11.07 -7.52 12.16
C CYS A 58 12.05 -6.75 11.28
N HIS A 59 11.87 -6.80 9.96
CA HIS A 59 12.62 -5.96 9.05
C HIS A 59 12.17 -4.50 9.13
N VAL A 60 13.12 -3.58 9.02
CA VAL A 60 12.86 -2.15 8.82
C VAL A 60 12.36 -1.95 7.39
N LEU A 61 11.31 -1.16 7.23
CA LEU A 61 10.73 -0.85 5.93
C LEU A 61 11.64 0.12 5.17
N ASP A 62 11.94 -0.19 3.91
CA ASP A 62 12.57 0.77 3.01
C ASP A 62 11.48 1.62 2.36
N GLU A 63 11.29 2.85 2.87
CA GLU A 63 10.22 3.74 2.42
C GLU A 63 10.45 4.24 0.99
N GLU A 64 11.70 4.47 0.57
CA GLU A 64 12.02 4.95 -0.77
C GLU A 64 11.69 3.88 -1.82
N LYS A 65 12.16 2.64 -1.60
CA LYS A 65 11.82 1.52 -2.50
C LYS A 65 10.34 1.25 -2.55
N LEU A 66 9.64 1.39 -1.41
CA LEU A 66 8.19 1.24 -1.38
C LEU A 66 7.49 2.30 -2.23
N LEU A 67 7.90 3.56 -2.11
CA LEU A 67 7.32 4.65 -2.90
C LEU A 67 7.54 4.43 -4.40
N ASP A 68 8.78 4.10 -4.80
CA ASP A 68 9.11 3.79 -6.19
C ASP A 68 8.26 2.62 -6.74
N HIS A 69 8.08 1.57 -5.94
CA HIS A 69 7.23 0.42 -6.29
C HIS A 69 5.75 0.81 -6.45
N LEU A 70 5.21 1.59 -5.53
CA LEU A 70 3.82 2.03 -5.57
C LEU A 70 3.54 3.02 -6.70
N GLU A 71 4.52 3.83 -7.09
CA GLU A 71 4.41 4.75 -8.22
C GLU A 71 4.15 4.06 -9.57
N VAL A 72 4.66 2.84 -9.72
CA VAL A 72 4.43 1.99 -10.90
C VAL A 72 3.13 1.18 -10.74
N THR A 73 2.83 0.74 -9.53
CA THR A 73 1.68 -0.14 -9.23
C THR A 73 0.34 0.60 -9.23
N VAL A 74 0.30 1.80 -8.65
CA VAL A 74 -0.93 2.60 -8.55
C VAL A 74 -1.27 3.18 -9.92
N ARG A 75 -2.49 2.88 -10.42
CA ARG A 75 -2.97 3.45 -11.67
C ARG A 75 -2.92 4.98 -11.63
N LYS A 76 -2.12 5.52 -12.53
CA LYS A 76 -2.20 6.91 -12.97
C LYS A 76 -3.26 6.88 -14.10
N PHE A 77 -4.29 7.73 -14.01
CA PHE A 77 -5.34 8.01 -15.02
C PHE A 77 -6.67 7.23 -14.95
#